data_AF-A0AAJ3CWK1-F1
#
_entry.id   AF-A0AAJ3CWK1-F1
#
_cell.length_a   1.000
_cell.length_b   1.000
_cell.length_c   1.000
_cell.angle_alpha   90.00
_cell.angle_beta   90.00
_cell.angle_gamma   90.00
#
_symmetry.space_group_name_H-M   'P 1'
#
loop_
_entity.id
_entity.type
_entity.pdbx_description
1 polymer ?
#
loop_
_entity_poly.entity_id
_entity_poly.type
_entity_poly.pdbx_seq_one_letter_code
_entity_poly.pdbx_strand_id
1 'polypeptide(L)'
;MNFIILLIPALIVVFVMKYMYDKHISTKELLIHIGCCLVGAALVLGISYAINYSQLYDVEILNGQVTSKYSHKEYCTQSSSCKHYTWHEKCHTRYDSKGKSHRECESYKVFDYSYEVDWYVKSTVGEFEIERVNRQGTMTPPRWQQVIIGDYAAAESSYINYLFADKNSLFSPEELHNMYDEKYLSTIPEYPSVVDYYKTHHVINTTNYNVDGYDEYLRNELKTMGARKQVNIQVLVYDYKDVDFVDATLASWRGGKKNDVIMFFGIDNDGNVVKFYSTSFAQGMKNEELHAKMRIDALNEKLTLDLLVKEVHNIDKHFERLSNKEFEYLSVKMEPRKDVLIGASIVLLILSIFIGLYMRDNDL
;
A
#
# COMPACT_ATOMS: atom_id res chain seq x y z
N MET A 1 -11.86 -7.67 23.19
CA MET A 1 -11.68 -9.13 23.32
C MET A 1 -10.60 -9.40 24.37
N ASN A 2 -10.85 -10.25 25.37
CA ASN A 2 -9.91 -10.44 26.49
C ASN A 2 -8.68 -11.24 26.02
N PHE A 3 -7.60 -10.54 25.68
CA PHE A 3 -6.29 -11.11 25.33
C PHE A 3 -5.75 -12.11 26.37
N ILE A 4 -6.27 -12.06 27.60
CA ILE A 4 -6.05 -13.03 28.67
C ILE A 4 -6.36 -14.47 28.23
N ILE A 5 -7.35 -14.68 27.34
CA ILE A 5 -7.71 -16.01 26.85
C ILE A 5 -6.55 -16.66 26.06
N LEU A 6 -5.69 -15.87 25.42
CA LEU A 6 -4.54 -16.35 24.65
C LEU A 6 -3.40 -16.85 25.54
N LEU A 7 -3.36 -16.41 26.80
CA LEU A 7 -2.38 -16.84 27.79
C LEU A 7 -2.75 -18.17 28.45
N ILE A 8 -4.03 -18.54 28.44
CA ILE A 8 -4.54 -19.72 29.17
C ILE A 8 -3.80 -21.00 28.77
N PRO A 9 -3.63 -21.34 27.48
CA PRO A 9 -2.96 -22.58 27.08
C PRO A 9 -1.49 -22.64 27.54
N ALA A 10 -0.76 -21.52 27.40
CA ALA A 10 0.63 -21.45 27.85
C ALA A 10 0.75 -21.55 29.38
N LEU A 11 -0.13 -20.90 30.14
CA LEU A 11 -0.14 -21.01 31.60
C LEU A 11 -0.49 -22.42 32.08
N ILE A 12 -1.41 -23.12 31.39
CA ILE A 12 -1.70 -24.54 31.69
C ILE A 12 -0.43 -25.39 31.53
N VAL A 13 0.36 -25.18 30.47
CA VAL A 13 1.63 -25.88 30.29
C VAL A 13 2.60 -25.63 31.43
N VAL A 14 2.73 -24.39 31.91
CA VAL A 14 3.57 -24.05 33.07
C VAL A 14 3.20 -24.91 34.29
N PHE A 15 1.90 -25.01 34.61
CA PHE A 15 1.42 -25.79 35.76
C PHE A 15 1.54 -27.30 35.54
N VAL A 16 1.27 -27.80 34.33
CA VAL A 16 1.44 -29.22 33.99
C VAL A 16 2.91 -29.63 34.08
N MET A 17 3.83 -28.82 33.57
CA MET A 17 5.27 -29.08 33.66
C MET A 17 5.75 -29.09 35.10
N LYS A 18 5.27 -28.16 35.94
CA LYS A 18 5.57 -28.18 37.38
C LYS A 18 5.02 -29.44 38.06
N TYR A 19 3.80 -29.86 37.74
CA TYR A 19 3.21 -31.06 38.33
C TYR A 19 3.96 -32.34 37.90
N MET A 20 4.35 -32.45 36.63
CA MET A 20 5.08 -33.61 36.12
C MET A 20 6.54 -33.67 36.60
N TYR A 21 7.19 -32.53 36.76
CA TYR A 21 8.61 -32.42 37.11
C TYR A 21 8.84 -31.73 38.46
N ASP A 22 7.96 -32.00 39.43
CA ASP A 22 7.89 -31.27 40.70
C ASP A 22 9.20 -31.29 41.51
N LYS A 23 10.03 -32.31 41.29
CA LYS A 23 11.36 -32.46 41.92
C LYS A 23 12.50 -31.74 41.20
N HIS A 24 12.31 -31.33 39.95
CA HIS A 24 13.36 -30.74 39.11
C HIS A 24 13.12 -29.24 38.90
N ILE A 25 11.86 -28.80 38.86
CA ILE A 25 11.53 -27.38 38.70
C ILE A 25 11.28 -26.74 40.07
N SER A 26 12.14 -25.83 40.49
CA SER A 26 12.00 -25.07 41.73
C SER A 26 10.88 -24.02 41.67
N THR A 27 10.47 -23.49 42.82
CA THR A 27 9.50 -22.38 42.88
C THR A 27 10.03 -21.08 42.28
N LYS A 28 11.36 -20.89 42.25
CA LYS A 28 11.99 -19.75 41.58
C LYS A 28 11.94 -19.89 40.06
N GLU A 29 12.25 -21.06 39.54
CA GLU A 29 12.16 -21.38 38.10
C GLU A 29 10.72 -21.30 37.60
N LEU A 30 9.74 -21.71 38.41
CA LEU A 30 8.33 -21.52 38.11
C LEU A 30 7.97 -20.03 37.91
N LEU A 31 8.46 -19.14 38.79
CA LEU A 31 8.23 -17.70 38.66
C LEU A 31 8.95 -17.12 37.44
N ILE A 32 10.15 -17.61 37.12
CA ILE A 32 10.88 -17.23 35.90
C ILE A 32 10.09 -17.66 34.66
N HIS A 33 9.54 -18.88 34.65
CA HIS A 33 8.75 -19.39 33.53
C HIS A 33 7.48 -18.56 33.31
N ILE A 34 6.74 -18.24 34.39
CA ILE A 34 5.59 -17.34 34.32
C ILE A 34 6.00 -15.97 33.78
N GLY A 35 7.11 -15.42 34.27
CA GLY A 35 7.67 -14.16 33.79
C GLY A 35 7.99 -14.18 32.29
N CYS A 36 8.65 -15.23 31.81
CA CYS A 36 8.94 -15.43 30.38
C CYS A 36 7.66 -15.54 29.54
N CYS A 37 6.63 -16.24 30.02
CA CYS A 37 5.34 -16.32 29.33
C CYS A 37 4.64 -14.95 29.25
N LEU A 38 4.72 -14.13 30.30
CA LEU A 38 4.16 -12.77 30.29
C LEU A 38 4.90 -11.84 29.33
N VAL A 39 6.24 -11.88 29.32
CA VAL A 39 7.07 -11.11 28.37
C VAL A 39 6.81 -11.57 26.94
N GLY A 40 6.76 -12.89 26.71
CA GLY A 40 6.43 -13.47 25.41
C GLY A 40 5.06 -13.02 24.93
N ALA A 41 4.05 -13.03 25.80
CA ALA A 41 2.71 -12.57 25.45
C ALA A 41 2.66 -11.08 25.13
N ALA A 42 3.34 -10.23 25.90
CA ALA A 42 3.45 -8.80 25.60
C ALA A 42 4.09 -8.56 24.22
N LEU A 43 5.15 -9.29 23.88
CA LEU A 43 5.81 -9.23 22.58
C LEU A 43 4.88 -9.66 21.45
N VAL A 44 4.21 -10.81 21.61
CA VAL A 44 3.28 -11.35 20.62
C VAL A 44 2.06 -10.45 20.44
N LEU A 45 1.56 -9.80 21.50
CA LEU A 45 0.51 -8.79 21.42
C LEU A 45 0.98 -7.54 20.67
N GLY A 46 2.21 -7.07 20.93
CA GLY A 46 2.81 -5.94 20.19
C GLY A 46 2.94 -6.23 18.69
N ILE A 47 3.43 -7.43 18.33
CA ILE A 47 3.51 -7.88 16.93
C ILE A 47 2.10 -7.98 16.31
N SER A 48 1.14 -8.56 17.03
CA SER A 48 -0.23 -8.67 16.56
C SER A 48 -0.84 -7.29 16.31
N TYR A 49 -0.62 -6.32 17.20
CA TYR A 49 -1.07 -4.94 17.02
C TYR A 49 -0.42 -4.29 15.77
N ALA A 50 0.88 -4.48 15.57
CA ALA A 50 1.58 -3.99 14.38
C ALA A 50 1.04 -4.60 13.08
N ILE A 51 0.77 -5.92 13.06
CA ILE A 51 0.18 -6.60 11.90
C ILE A 51 -1.22 -6.08 11.61
N ASN A 52 -2.07 -5.88 12.63
CA ASN A 52 -3.40 -5.34 12.41
C ASN A 52 -3.34 -3.88 11.92
N TYR A 53 -2.44 -3.07 12.48
CA TYR A 53 -2.23 -1.70 11.99
C TYR A 53 -1.75 -1.68 10.53
N SER A 54 -0.96 -2.67 10.10
CA SER A 54 -0.55 -2.75 8.69
C SER A 54 -1.69 -3.04 7.72
N GLN A 55 -2.80 -3.62 8.18
CA GLN A 55 -3.99 -3.86 7.34
C GLN A 55 -4.76 -2.58 7.01
N LEU A 56 -4.47 -1.49 7.74
CA LEU A 56 -5.01 -0.17 7.47
C LEU A 56 -4.26 0.54 6.34
N TYR A 57 -3.09 0.07 5.92
CA TYR A 57 -2.36 0.72 4.85
C TYR A 57 -3.12 0.60 3.52
N ASP A 58 -3.14 1.72 2.80
CA ASP A 58 -3.67 1.86 1.47
C ASP A 58 -2.81 2.84 0.66
N VAL A 59 -3.02 2.88 -0.64
CA VAL A 59 -2.25 3.70 -1.58
C VAL A 59 -3.20 4.57 -2.38
N GLU A 60 -2.93 5.87 -2.43
CA GLU A 60 -3.60 6.83 -3.29
C GLU A 60 -2.70 7.24 -4.47
N ILE A 61 -3.31 7.57 -5.61
CA ILE A 61 -2.58 8.12 -6.76
C ILE A 61 -2.66 9.64 -6.71
N LEU A 62 -1.52 10.30 -6.55
CA LEU A 62 -1.40 11.75 -6.62
C LEU A 62 -1.08 12.16 -8.05
N ASN A 63 -1.82 13.14 -8.56
CA ASN A 63 -1.69 13.66 -9.91
C ASN A 63 -0.98 15.01 -9.93
N GLY A 64 -0.22 15.26 -10.99
CA GLY A 64 0.53 16.48 -11.15
C GLY A 64 1.23 16.60 -12.49
N GLN A 65 2.28 17.43 -12.52
CA GLN A 65 3.01 17.71 -13.75
C GLN A 65 4.52 17.67 -13.56
N VAL A 66 5.23 17.30 -14.63
CA VAL A 66 6.68 17.35 -14.71
C VAL A 66 7.15 18.80 -14.63
N THR A 67 8.04 19.09 -13.70
CA THR A 67 8.58 20.45 -13.45
C THR A 67 9.98 20.62 -14.04
N SER A 68 10.81 19.58 -14.01
CA SER A 68 12.15 19.62 -14.58
C SER A 68 12.71 18.21 -14.80
N LYS A 69 13.80 18.11 -15.55
CA LYS A 69 14.56 16.88 -15.72
C LYS A 69 16.06 17.19 -15.67
N TYR A 70 16.84 16.35 -15.03
CA TYR A 70 18.29 16.55 -14.89
C TYR A 70 19.02 15.21 -14.80
N SER A 71 20.33 15.25 -15.00
CA SER A 71 21.21 14.12 -14.70
C SER A 71 22.08 14.45 -13.50
N HIS A 72 22.28 13.46 -12.63
CA HIS A 72 23.14 13.57 -11.45
C HIS A 72 24.41 12.76 -11.69
N LYS A 73 25.56 13.43 -11.70
CA LYS A 73 26.86 12.77 -11.77
C LYS A 73 27.45 12.65 -10.37
N GLU A 74 27.61 11.43 -9.88
CA GLU A 74 28.22 11.15 -8.58
C GLU A 74 29.61 10.54 -8.76
N TYR A 75 30.63 11.08 -8.09
CA TYR A 75 31.97 10.49 -8.07
C TYR A 75 32.05 9.39 -7.02
N CYS A 76 32.51 8.21 -7.43
CA CYS A 76 32.47 7.03 -6.59
C CYS A 76 33.59 7.03 -5.54
N THR A 77 33.18 6.98 -4.28
CA THR A 77 34.04 7.01 -3.09
C THR A 77 33.49 6.04 -2.05
N GLN A 78 34.22 5.75 -0.98
CA GLN A 78 33.77 4.78 0.04
C GLN A 78 32.37 5.12 0.61
N SER A 79 32.03 6.40 0.70
CA SER A 79 30.74 6.91 1.17
C SER A 79 29.70 7.17 0.07
N SER A 80 30.04 7.01 -1.21
CA SER A 80 29.11 7.28 -2.32
C SER A 80 28.01 6.23 -2.45
N SER A 81 26.90 6.63 -3.08
CA SER A 81 25.78 5.76 -3.47
C SER A 81 25.96 5.02 -4.80
N CYS A 82 27.13 5.12 -5.45
CA CYS A 82 27.43 4.37 -6.68
C CYS A 82 27.10 2.88 -6.54
N LYS A 83 26.41 2.33 -7.56
CA LYS A 83 25.79 1.01 -7.53
C LYS A 83 26.76 -0.11 -7.92
N HIS A 84 27.78 0.18 -8.74
CA HIS A 84 28.70 -0.82 -9.28
C HIS A 84 30.04 -0.83 -8.53
N TYR A 85 30.12 -1.70 -7.52
CA TYR A 85 31.33 -1.93 -6.76
C TYR A 85 31.43 -3.37 -6.25
N THR A 86 32.65 -3.78 -5.93
CA THR A 86 32.96 -5.04 -5.26
C THR A 86 33.51 -4.74 -3.87
N TRP A 87 33.12 -5.54 -2.87
CA TRP A 87 33.70 -5.47 -1.53
C TRP A 87 35.06 -6.18 -1.52
N HIS A 88 36.07 -5.48 -1.01
CA HIS A 88 37.39 -6.03 -0.72
C HIS A 88 37.68 -5.88 0.77
N GLU A 89 38.45 -6.83 1.31
CA GLU A 89 38.87 -6.81 2.70
C GLU A 89 40.40 -6.70 2.74
N LYS A 90 40.90 -5.81 3.59
CA LYS A 90 42.33 -5.70 3.89
C LYS A 90 42.54 -5.99 5.36
N CYS A 91 43.23 -7.10 5.64
CA CYS A 91 43.54 -7.50 7.01
C CYS A 91 44.98 -7.18 7.37
N HIS A 92 45.15 -6.62 8.56
CA HIS A 92 46.43 -6.33 9.19
C HIS A 92 46.57 -7.13 10.48
N THR A 93 47.69 -7.83 10.64
CA THR A 93 48.02 -8.51 11.89
C THR A 93 48.90 -7.59 12.72
N ARG A 94 48.41 -7.15 13.88
CA ARG A 94 49.18 -6.41 14.88
C ARG A 94 49.58 -7.35 16.01
N TYR A 95 50.77 -7.16 16.57
CA TYR A 95 51.23 -7.90 17.75
C TYR A 95 51.20 -6.98 18.96
N ASP A 96 50.63 -7.46 20.08
CA ASP A 96 50.69 -6.74 21.34
C ASP A 96 52.10 -6.82 21.96
N SER A 97 52.34 -6.02 23.00
CA SER A 97 53.61 -6.02 23.76
C SER A 97 53.94 -7.35 24.45
N LYS A 98 53.02 -8.32 24.44
CA LYS A 98 53.16 -9.67 25.00
C LYS A 98 53.28 -10.75 23.90
N GLY A 99 53.40 -10.36 22.63
CA GLY A 99 53.57 -11.27 21.49
C GLY A 99 52.27 -11.89 20.96
N LYS A 100 51.10 -11.48 21.44
CA LYS A 100 49.79 -11.98 20.97
C LYS A 100 49.38 -11.25 19.70
N SER A 101 49.04 -12.01 18.66
CA SER A 101 48.58 -11.46 17.38
C SER A 101 47.09 -11.13 17.41
N HIS A 102 46.74 -9.94 16.97
CA HIS A 102 45.40 -9.46 16.70
C HIS A 102 45.25 -9.22 15.19
N ARG A 103 44.27 -9.87 14.56
CA ARG A 103 43.93 -9.62 13.16
C ARG A 103 42.81 -8.59 13.12
N GLU A 104 43.09 -7.44 12.54
CA GLU A 104 42.15 -6.35 12.30
C GLU A 104 41.88 -6.30 10.80
N CYS A 105 40.62 -6.38 10.38
CA CYS A 105 40.24 -6.35 8.97
C CYS A 105 39.35 -5.15 8.70
N GLU A 106 39.66 -4.43 7.63
CA GLU A 106 38.89 -3.31 7.14
C GLU A 106 38.30 -3.64 5.76
N SER A 107 36.98 -3.48 5.63
CA SER A 107 36.25 -3.67 4.38
C SER A 107 36.12 -2.35 3.63
N TYR A 108 36.43 -2.36 2.34
CA TYR A 108 36.32 -1.19 1.46
C TYR A 108 35.74 -1.57 0.09
N LYS A 109 35.09 -0.60 -0.54
CA LYS A 109 34.50 -0.70 -1.88
C LYS A 109 35.56 -0.48 -2.95
N VAL A 110 35.61 -1.33 -3.96
CA VAL A 110 36.36 -1.11 -5.21
C VAL A 110 35.34 -0.90 -6.32
N PHE A 111 35.30 0.30 -6.89
CA PHE A 111 34.31 0.68 -7.90
C PHE A 111 34.78 0.29 -9.30
N ASP A 112 33.83 -0.16 -10.13
CA ASP A 112 34.08 -0.45 -11.55
C ASP A 112 34.41 0.84 -12.33
N TYR A 113 33.87 1.97 -11.87
CA TYR A 113 33.96 3.29 -12.51
C TYR A 113 34.33 4.39 -11.49
N SER A 114 34.96 5.47 -11.96
CA SER A 114 35.29 6.64 -11.11
C SER A 114 34.08 7.53 -10.81
N TYR A 115 33.02 7.41 -11.60
CA TYR A 115 31.75 8.10 -11.40
C TYR A 115 30.62 7.34 -12.10
N GLU A 116 29.40 7.56 -11.63
CA GLU A 116 28.16 7.10 -12.24
C GLU A 116 27.23 8.27 -12.53
N VAL A 117 26.30 8.09 -13.47
CA VAL A 117 25.30 9.10 -13.85
C VAL A 117 23.90 8.53 -13.73
N ASP A 118 23.08 9.17 -12.90
CA ASP A 118 21.66 8.88 -12.76
C ASP A 118 20.81 9.93 -13.47
N TRP A 119 19.63 9.52 -13.94
CA TRP A 119 18.74 10.36 -14.74
C TRP A 119 17.43 10.55 -13.99
N TYR A 120 17.09 11.79 -13.67
CA TYR A 120 15.94 12.11 -12.84
C TYR A 120 14.95 13.00 -13.58
N VAL A 121 13.67 12.78 -13.27
CA VAL A 121 12.54 13.62 -13.67
C VAL A 121 11.86 14.10 -12.40
N LYS A 122 11.83 15.41 -12.19
CA LYS A 122 11.10 16.04 -11.08
C LYS A 122 9.70 16.41 -11.54
N SER A 123 8.75 16.21 -10.65
CA SER A 123 7.35 16.60 -10.82
C SER A 123 6.83 17.28 -9.55
N THR A 124 5.58 17.73 -9.60
CA THR A 124 4.88 18.24 -8.40
C THR A 124 4.50 17.15 -7.41
N VAL A 125 4.57 15.87 -7.78
CA VAL A 125 4.16 14.72 -6.95
C VAL A 125 5.32 13.85 -6.51
N GLY A 126 6.55 14.14 -6.96
CA GLY A 126 7.73 13.38 -6.59
C GLY A 126 8.85 13.48 -7.62
N GLU A 127 9.93 12.77 -7.33
CA GLU A 127 11.08 12.60 -8.23
C GLU A 127 11.16 11.15 -8.68
N PHE A 128 11.34 10.96 -9.98
CA PHE A 128 11.38 9.65 -10.62
C PHE A 128 12.77 9.42 -11.21
N GLU A 129 13.44 8.35 -10.79
CA GLU A 129 14.67 7.88 -11.40
C GLU A 129 14.33 7.08 -12.67
N ILE A 130 14.92 7.46 -13.80
CA ILE A 130 14.78 6.75 -15.07
C ILE A 130 15.94 5.77 -15.20
N GLU A 131 15.63 4.52 -15.53
CA GLU A 131 16.66 3.49 -15.65
C GLU A 131 17.74 3.84 -16.67
N ARG A 132 18.97 3.53 -16.30
CA ARG A 132 20.16 3.73 -17.12
C ARG A 132 20.17 2.74 -18.29
N VAL A 133 20.63 3.18 -19.46
CA VAL A 133 20.81 2.31 -20.64
C VAL A 133 22.07 1.45 -20.53
N ASN A 134 23.11 1.99 -19.90
CA ASN A 134 24.37 1.30 -19.63
C ASN A 134 24.70 1.35 -18.14
N ARG A 135 25.52 0.40 -17.65
CA ARG A 135 25.85 0.27 -16.21
C ARG A 135 26.28 1.59 -15.57
N GLN A 136 27.19 2.32 -16.23
CA GLN A 136 27.68 3.61 -15.73
C GLN A 136 26.65 4.75 -15.84
N GLY A 137 25.66 4.65 -16.73
CA GLY A 137 24.63 5.68 -16.95
C GLY A 137 25.06 6.86 -17.82
N THR A 138 26.21 6.78 -18.47
CA THR A 138 26.75 7.87 -19.33
C THR A 138 25.94 8.10 -20.61
N MET A 139 25.10 7.14 -21.02
CA MET A 139 24.21 7.29 -22.16
C MET A 139 22.85 7.84 -21.71
N THR A 140 22.35 8.87 -22.40
CA THR A 140 21.03 9.43 -22.15
C THR A 140 19.94 8.39 -22.43
N PRO A 141 19.07 8.06 -21.47
CA PRO A 141 17.95 7.16 -21.71
C PRO A 141 16.96 7.75 -22.72
N PRO A 142 16.55 7.00 -23.76
CA PRO A 142 15.55 7.45 -24.72
C PRO A 142 14.26 7.91 -24.04
N ARG A 143 13.85 7.23 -22.96
CA ARG A 143 12.67 7.58 -22.19
C ARG A 143 12.78 8.95 -21.51
N TRP A 144 13.94 9.26 -20.94
CA TRP A 144 14.24 10.57 -20.32
C TRP A 144 14.23 11.69 -21.38
N GLN A 145 14.71 11.38 -22.60
CA GLN A 145 14.71 12.33 -23.71
C GLN A 145 13.27 12.70 -24.15
N GLN A 146 12.36 11.72 -24.18
CA GLN A 146 10.95 11.90 -24.57
C GLN A 146 10.12 12.70 -23.55
N VAL A 147 10.59 12.88 -22.32
CA VAL A 147 9.85 13.63 -21.28
C VAL A 147 9.79 15.11 -21.62
N ILE A 148 8.57 15.69 -21.62
CA ILE A 148 8.34 17.11 -21.83
C ILE A 148 7.99 17.77 -20.48
N ILE A 149 8.54 18.96 -20.23
CA ILE A 149 8.20 19.73 -19.03
C ILE A 149 6.74 20.20 -19.16
N GLY A 150 5.94 20.02 -18.11
CA GLY A 150 4.49 20.22 -18.13
C GLY A 150 3.69 18.97 -18.53
N ASP A 151 4.36 17.84 -18.82
CA ASP A 151 3.68 16.56 -19.01
C ASP A 151 3.03 16.08 -17.72
N TYR A 152 2.04 15.22 -17.88
CA TYR A 152 1.32 14.61 -16.78
C TYR A 152 2.24 13.67 -16.02
N ALA A 153 2.16 13.73 -14.69
CA ALA A 153 2.88 12.86 -13.78
C ALA A 153 1.96 12.39 -12.65
N ALA A 154 2.06 11.11 -12.31
CA ALA A 154 1.42 10.48 -11.18
C ALA A 154 2.43 9.77 -10.28
N ALA A 155 2.16 9.77 -8.99
CA ALA A 155 2.92 9.03 -8.00
C ALA A 155 1.96 8.34 -7.02
N GLU A 156 2.34 7.15 -6.60
CA GLU A 156 1.67 6.44 -5.51
C GLU A 156 2.11 7.02 -4.17
N SER A 157 1.14 7.30 -3.30
CA SER A 157 1.38 7.78 -1.94
C SER A 157 0.66 6.87 -0.96
N SER A 158 1.39 6.31 0.00
CA SER A 158 0.81 5.49 1.05
C SER A 158 0.12 6.34 2.11
N TYR A 159 -0.98 5.82 2.65
CA TYR A 159 -1.68 6.42 3.78
C TYR A 159 -2.36 5.33 4.62
N ILE A 160 -2.82 5.71 5.80
CA ILE A 160 -3.60 4.84 6.69
C ILE A 160 -5.07 5.07 6.37
N ASN A 161 -5.79 4.08 5.90
CA ASN A 161 -7.22 4.14 5.62
C ASN A 161 -8.01 3.65 6.85
N TYR A 162 -8.58 4.58 7.62
CA TYR A 162 -9.32 4.21 8.83
C TYR A 162 -10.66 3.54 8.53
N LEU A 163 -11.18 3.63 7.30
CA LEU A 163 -12.39 2.90 6.90
C LEU A 163 -12.18 1.38 6.95
N PHE A 164 -10.93 0.92 6.85
CA PHE A 164 -10.59 -0.50 6.95
C PHE A 164 -10.49 -1.02 8.39
N ALA A 165 -10.59 -0.14 9.39
CA ALA A 165 -10.45 -0.56 10.78
C ALA A 165 -11.66 -1.34 11.31
N ASP A 166 -12.87 -0.93 10.92
CA ASP A 166 -14.11 -1.58 11.35
C ASP A 166 -14.75 -2.32 10.18
N LYS A 167 -14.60 -3.66 10.18
CA LYS A 167 -15.15 -4.56 9.16
C LYS A 167 -16.68 -4.57 9.12
N ASN A 168 -17.33 -4.17 10.21
CA ASN A 168 -18.78 -4.06 10.33
C ASN A 168 -19.28 -2.63 10.12
N SER A 169 -18.39 -1.71 9.70
CA SER A 169 -18.77 -0.36 9.33
C SER A 169 -19.63 -0.36 8.08
N LEU A 170 -20.53 0.62 7.96
CA LEU A 170 -21.30 0.88 6.73
C LEU A 170 -20.40 1.14 5.52
N PHE A 171 -19.15 1.56 5.75
CA PHE A 171 -18.15 1.82 4.71
C PHE A 171 -17.30 0.58 4.36
N SER A 172 -17.54 -0.55 5.02
CA SER A 172 -16.73 -1.76 4.82
C SER A 172 -17.07 -2.43 3.50
N PRO A 173 -16.08 -2.69 2.63
CA PRO A 173 -16.28 -3.44 1.39
C PRO A 173 -16.34 -4.95 1.62
N GLU A 174 -16.12 -5.44 2.85
CA GLU A 174 -15.99 -6.88 3.13
C GLU A 174 -17.31 -7.64 2.94
N GLU A 175 -18.45 -7.02 3.29
CA GLU A 175 -19.76 -7.62 3.03
C GLU A 175 -19.99 -7.78 1.52
N LEU A 176 -19.70 -6.74 0.73
CA LEU A 176 -19.81 -6.77 -0.73
C LEU A 176 -18.85 -7.80 -1.37
N HIS A 177 -17.62 -7.91 -0.86
CA HIS A 177 -16.65 -8.88 -1.38
C HIS A 177 -17.11 -10.32 -1.23
N ASN A 178 -17.75 -10.66 -0.10
CA ASN A 178 -18.25 -11.99 0.17
C ASN A 178 -19.52 -12.36 -0.63
N MET A 179 -20.14 -11.40 -1.32
CA MET A 179 -21.34 -11.64 -2.13
C MET A 179 -21.02 -12.24 -3.51
N TYR A 180 -19.77 -12.13 -3.99
CA TYR A 180 -19.38 -12.52 -5.34
C TYR A 180 -18.37 -13.68 -5.32
N ASP A 181 -18.47 -14.57 -6.30
CA ASP A 181 -17.50 -15.65 -6.52
C ASP A 181 -16.14 -15.05 -6.96
N GLU A 182 -15.04 -15.61 -6.46
CA GLU A 182 -13.67 -15.28 -6.87
C GLU A 182 -13.49 -15.27 -8.40
N LYS A 183 -14.18 -16.18 -9.10
CA LYS A 183 -14.16 -16.23 -10.57
C LYS A 183 -14.74 -14.96 -11.20
N TYR A 184 -15.83 -14.42 -10.66
CA TYR A 184 -16.41 -13.17 -11.19
C TYR A 184 -15.52 -11.99 -10.81
N LEU A 185 -15.04 -11.92 -9.57
CA LEU A 185 -14.08 -10.90 -9.13
C LEU A 185 -12.79 -10.88 -9.97
N SER A 186 -12.35 -12.03 -10.48
CA SER A 186 -11.21 -12.10 -11.41
C SER A 186 -11.46 -11.47 -12.80
N THR A 187 -12.73 -11.23 -13.15
CA THR A 187 -13.11 -10.52 -14.39
C THR A 187 -13.22 -9.01 -14.20
N ILE A 188 -13.30 -8.55 -12.95
CA ILE A 188 -13.36 -7.13 -12.60
C ILE A 188 -11.98 -6.51 -12.82
N PRO A 189 -11.90 -5.32 -13.44
CA PRO A 189 -10.62 -4.67 -13.70
C PRO A 189 -9.88 -4.35 -12.39
N GLU A 190 -8.57 -4.52 -12.41
CA GLU A 190 -7.71 -4.08 -11.31
C GLU A 190 -7.71 -2.55 -11.20
N TYR A 191 -7.47 -2.04 -9.99
CA TYR A 191 -7.28 -0.62 -9.78
C TYR A 191 -6.04 -0.15 -10.56
N PRO A 192 -6.08 0.99 -11.28
CA PRO A 192 -4.95 1.47 -12.05
C PRO A 192 -3.71 1.65 -11.19
N SER A 193 -2.54 1.33 -11.75
CA SER A 193 -1.24 1.55 -11.11
C SER A 193 -0.43 2.59 -11.88
N VAL A 194 0.63 3.09 -11.26
CA VAL A 194 1.58 3.95 -11.97
C VAL A 194 2.48 3.09 -12.86
N VAL A 195 2.36 3.33 -14.17
CA VAL A 195 3.13 2.68 -15.24
C VAL A 195 4.14 3.66 -15.83
N ASP A 196 5.19 3.13 -16.46
CA ASP A 196 6.16 3.94 -17.20
C ASP A 196 6.69 5.12 -16.35
N TYR A 197 7.09 4.80 -15.12
CA TYR A 197 7.63 5.66 -14.05
C TYR A 197 6.65 6.62 -13.40
N TYR A 198 5.78 7.27 -14.18
CA TYR A 198 4.91 8.34 -13.66
C TYR A 198 3.62 8.54 -14.46
N LYS A 199 3.19 7.59 -15.29
CA LYS A 199 1.90 7.68 -15.99
C LYS A 199 0.89 6.76 -15.32
N THR A 200 -0.39 7.05 -15.47
CA THR A 200 -1.46 6.13 -15.09
C THR A 200 -2.60 6.26 -16.09
N HIS A 201 -3.50 5.28 -16.07
CA HIS A 201 -4.72 5.29 -16.86
C HIS A 201 -5.88 5.63 -15.95
N HIS A 202 -6.78 6.48 -16.45
CA HIS A 202 -7.98 6.93 -15.74
C HIS A 202 -9.27 6.40 -16.36
N VAL A 203 -9.17 5.74 -17.51
CA VAL A 203 -10.33 5.21 -18.24
C VAL A 203 -10.19 3.70 -18.39
N ILE A 204 -11.18 2.96 -17.90
CA ILE A 204 -11.30 1.52 -18.04
C ILE A 204 -12.57 1.24 -18.82
N ASN A 205 -12.43 0.69 -20.02
CA ASN A 205 -13.57 0.36 -20.87
C ASN A 205 -13.64 -1.15 -21.06
N THR A 206 -14.69 -1.77 -20.57
CA THR A 206 -14.97 -3.22 -20.73
C THR A 206 -15.87 -3.50 -21.94
N THR A 207 -16.23 -2.47 -22.69
CA THR A 207 -17.08 -2.55 -23.89
C THR A 207 -16.28 -2.32 -25.18
N ASN A 208 -16.93 -2.49 -26.33
CA ASN A 208 -16.36 -2.13 -27.64
C ASN A 208 -16.63 -0.67 -28.04
N TYR A 209 -17.19 0.15 -27.16
CA TYR A 209 -17.47 1.55 -27.45
C TYR A 209 -16.19 2.36 -27.57
N ASN A 210 -16.14 3.34 -28.47
CA ASN A 210 -14.94 4.16 -28.63
C ASN A 210 -14.85 5.25 -27.53
N VAL A 211 -13.77 5.22 -26.76
CA VAL A 211 -13.44 6.20 -25.71
C VAL A 211 -12.10 6.89 -25.95
N ASP A 212 -11.65 6.94 -27.21
CA ASP A 212 -10.41 7.57 -27.63
C ASP A 212 -10.35 9.04 -27.18
N GLY A 213 -9.21 9.46 -26.66
CA GLY A 213 -8.97 10.82 -26.17
C GLY A 213 -9.45 11.10 -24.74
N TYR A 214 -10.24 10.22 -24.12
CA TYR A 214 -10.77 10.46 -22.76
C TYR A 214 -9.64 10.44 -21.73
N ASP A 215 -8.74 9.47 -21.84
CA ASP A 215 -7.59 9.33 -20.94
C ASP A 215 -6.57 10.47 -21.12
N GLU A 216 -6.39 10.96 -22.36
CA GLU A 216 -5.55 12.13 -22.64
C GLU A 216 -6.14 13.40 -22.05
N TYR A 217 -7.45 13.61 -22.21
CA TYR A 217 -8.16 14.73 -21.61
C TYR A 217 -8.05 14.70 -20.08
N LEU A 218 -8.35 13.57 -19.44
CA LEU A 218 -8.27 13.43 -17.98
C LEU A 218 -6.86 13.69 -17.47
N ARG A 219 -5.82 13.13 -18.11
CA ARG A 219 -4.43 13.42 -17.73
C ARG A 219 -4.10 14.90 -17.89
N ASN A 220 -4.60 15.56 -18.93
CA ASN A 220 -4.35 16.99 -19.11
C ASN A 220 -4.99 17.84 -18.00
N GLU A 221 -6.23 17.55 -17.61
CA GLU A 221 -6.91 18.25 -16.52
C GLU A 221 -6.28 17.95 -15.16
N LEU A 222 -5.96 16.67 -14.90
CA LEU A 222 -5.41 16.21 -13.63
C LEU A 222 -3.99 16.72 -13.35
N LYS A 223 -3.23 17.16 -14.37
CA LYS A 223 -1.97 17.90 -14.16
C LYS A 223 -2.13 19.07 -13.20
N THR A 224 -3.21 19.83 -13.37
CA THR A 224 -3.45 21.08 -12.64
C THR A 224 -4.51 20.89 -11.57
N MET A 225 -5.69 20.39 -11.94
CA MET A 225 -6.78 20.15 -10.99
C MET A 225 -6.38 19.08 -9.97
N GLY A 226 -5.79 17.98 -10.43
CA GLY A 226 -5.33 16.90 -9.57
C GLY A 226 -4.26 17.36 -8.59
N ALA A 227 -3.31 18.19 -9.02
CA ALA A 227 -2.31 18.78 -8.12
C ALA A 227 -2.93 19.75 -7.09
N ARG A 228 -3.87 20.60 -7.53
CA ARG A 228 -4.49 21.63 -6.68
C ARG A 228 -5.44 21.05 -5.63
N LYS A 229 -6.32 20.14 -6.06
CA LYS A 229 -7.37 19.54 -5.20
C LYS A 229 -6.94 18.22 -4.58
N GLN A 230 -5.81 17.66 -5.02
CA GLN A 230 -5.39 16.30 -4.69
C GLN A 230 -6.52 15.31 -4.99
N VAL A 231 -7.11 15.41 -6.18
CA VAL A 231 -8.17 14.52 -6.67
C VAL A 231 -7.62 13.57 -7.73
N ASN A 232 -8.16 12.36 -7.76
CA ASN A 232 -7.92 11.37 -8.78
C ASN A 232 -9.27 10.98 -9.39
N ILE A 233 -9.36 10.92 -10.71
CA ILE A 233 -10.62 10.57 -11.40
C ILE A 233 -10.45 9.21 -12.04
N GLN A 234 -11.44 8.35 -11.86
CA GLN A 234 -11.52 7.05 -12.52
C GLN A 234 -12.84 6.94 -13.28
N VAL A 235 -12.78 6.55 -14.54
CA VAL A 235 -13.93 6.41 -15.43
C VAL A 235 -14.01 4.96 -15.88
N LEU A 236 -15.08 4.29 -15.49
CA LEU A 236 -15.37 2.94 -15.91
C LEU A 236 -16.56 2.96 -16.87
N VAL A 237 -16.37 2.35 -18.03
CA VAL A 237 -17.42 2.18 -19.05
C VAL A 237 -17.70 0.71 -19.17
N TYR A 238 -18.97 0.33 -18.97
CA TYR A 238 -19.39 -1.07 -18.91
C TYR A 238 -20.74 -1.29 -19.61
N ASP A 239 -21.06 -2.54 -19.96
CA ASP A 239 -22.37 -2.88 -20.50
C ASP A 239 -23.43 -2.75 -19.38
N TYR A 240 -24.43 -1.90 -19.60
CA TYR A 240 -25.50 -1.63 -18.63
C TYR A 240 -26.25 -2.89 -18.12
N LYS A 241 -26.19 -3.99 -18.89
CA LYS A 241 -26.77 -5.29 -18.54
C LYS A 241 -26.02 -6.00 -17.42
N ASP A 242 -24.74 -5.71 -17.22
CA ASP A 242 -24.00 -6.21 -16.07
C ASP A 242 -24.44 -5.42 -14.83
N VAL A 243 -25.41 -5.97 -14.11
CA VAL A 243 -26.01 -5.32 -12.94
C VAL A 243 -25.07 -5.28 -11.74
N ASP A 244 -24.12 -6.22 -11.66
CA ASP A 244 -23.25 -6.44 -10.50
C ASP A 244 -21.91 -5.71 -10.66
N PHE A 245 -21.57 -5.26 -11.86
CA PHE A 245 -20.27 -4.66 -12.17
C PHE A 245 -19.85 -3.54 -11.22
N VAL A 246 -20.77 -2.62 -10.87
CA VAL A 246 -20.48 -1.48 -9.99
C VAL A 246 -20.13 -1.97 -8.59
N ASP A 247 -21.00 -2.78 -7.99
CA ASP A 247 -20.84 -3.29 -6.63
C ASP A 247 -19.62 -4.20 -6.51
N ALA A 248 -19.37 -5.06 -7.51
CA ALA A 248 -18.19 -5.92 -7.56
C ALA A 248 -16.89 -5.12 -7.78
N THR A 249 -16.91 -4.06 -8.58
CA THR A 249 -15.76 -3.13 -8.70
C THR A 249 -15.48 -2.44 -7.38
N LEU A 250 -16.51 -1.90 -6.72
CA LEU A 250 -16.33 -1.26 -5.42
C LEU A 250 -15.87 -2.26 -4.36
N ALA A 251 -16.32 -3.51 -4.41
CA ALA A 251 -15.82 -4.57 -3.54
C ALA A 251 -14.32 -4.84 -3.78
N SER A 252 -13.93 -5.03 -5.04
CA SER A 252 -12.54 -5.28 -5.45
C SER A 252 -11.62 -4.11 -5.11
N TRP A 253 -12.07 -2.88 -5.36
CA TRP A 253 -11.31 -1.66 -5.11
C TRP A 253 -11.44 -1.15 -3.68
N ARG A 254 -12.16 -1.89 -2.82
CA ARG A 254 -12.39 -1.58 -1.41
C ARG A 254 -13.03 -0.20 -1.17
N GLY A 255 -13.97 0.18 -2.05
CA GLY A 255 -14.70 1.45 -2.03
C GLY A 255 -13.98 2.62 -2.71
N GLY A 256 -12.80 2.39 -3.29
CA GLY A 256 -11.96 3.43 -3.90
C GLY A 256 -10.94 4.02 -2.92
N LYS A 257 -10.04 4.87 -3.43
CA LYS A 257 -8.99 5.53 -2.64
C LYS A 257 -9.47 6.85 -2.06
N LYS A 258 -8.72 7.34 -1.07
CA LYS A 258 -9.01 8.58 -0.31
C LYS A 258 -9.27 9.81 -1.18
N ASN A 259 -8.65 9.89 -2.35
CA ASN A 259 -8.79 11.02 -3.26
C ASN A 259 -9.56 10.71 -4.54
N ASP A 260 -10.17 9.54 -4.65
CA ASP A 260 -10.85 9.14 -5.87
C ASP A 260 -12.23 9.80 -6.00
N VAL A 261 -12.56 10.16 -7.24
CA VAL A 261 -13.92 10.26 -7.75
C VAL A 261 -14.05 9.22 -8.86
N ILE A 262 -14.90 8.22 -8.63
CA ILE A 262 -15.11 7.11 -9.56
C ILE A 262 -16.45 7.30 -10.25
N MET A 263 -16.45 7.25 -11.57
CA MET A 263 -17.63 7.37 -12.43
C MET A 263 -17.85 6.07 -13.18
N PHE A 264 -19.05 5.53 -13.12
CA PHE A 264 -19.47 4.32 -13.81
C PHE A 264 -20.53 4.67 -14.85
N PHE A 265 -20.17 4.52 -16.12
CA PHE A 265 -21.07 4.71 -17.26
C PHE A 265 -21.51 3.33 -17.78
N GLY A 266 -22.73 2.94 -17.43
CA GLY A 266 -23.40 1.76 -17.97
C GLY A 266 -24.09 2.13 -19.27
N ILE A 267 -23.49 1.76 -20.39
CA ILE A 267 -23.93 2.18 -21.73
C ILE A 267 -24.62 1.05 -22.49
N ASP A 268 -25.53 1.41 -23.39
CA ASP A 268 -26.06 0.50 -24.41
C ASP A 268 -25.10 0.38 -25.61
N ASN A 269 -25.48 -0.44 -26.61
CA ASN A 269 -24.69 -0.66 -27.82
C ASN A 269 -24.49 0.60 -28.67
N ASP A 270 -25.36 1.61 -28.52
CA ASP A 270 -25.33 2.86 -29.28
C ASP A 270 -24.53 3.96 -28.54
N GLY A 271 -24.06 3.66 -27.32
CA GLY A 271 -23.29 4.56 -26.47
C GLY A 271 -24.15 5.46 -25.56
N ASN A 272 -25.45 5.21 -25.46
CA ASN A 272 -26.30 5.98 -24.54
C ASN A 272 -26.12 5.48 -23.11
N VAL A 273 -26.02 6.41 -22.17
CA VAL A 273 -25.85 6.12 -20.74
C VAL A 273 -27.20 5.73 -20.16
N VAL A 274 -27.41 4.43 -20.00
CA VAL A 274 -28.64 3.85 -19.41
C VAL A 274 -28.55 3.83 -17.88
N LYS A 275 -27.34 3.58 -17.35
CA LYS A 275 -27.06 3.60 -15.92
C LYS A 275 -25.86 4.49 -15.66
N PHE A 276 -25.97 5.30 -14.61
CA PHE A 276 -24.85 6.08 -14.11
C PHE A 276 -24.77 5.93 -12.60
N TYR A 277 -23.56 5.66 -12.11
CA TYR A 277 -23.25 5.68 -10.70
C TYR A 277 -21.92 6.41 -10.51
N SER A 278 -21.82 7.19 -9.44
CA SER A 278 -20.56 7.80 -9.05
C SER A 278 -20.39 7.76 -7.55
N THR A 279 -19.14 7.69 -7.10
CA THR A 279 -18.80 7.71 -5.69
C THR A 279 -17.43 8.34 -5.47
N SER A 280 -17.15 8.65 -4.22
CA SER A 280 -15.84 9.10 -3.74
C SER A 280 -15.59 8.50 -2.37
N PHE A 281 -14.45 8.84 -1.76
CA PHE A 281 -14.07 8.34 -0.44
C PHE A 281 -15.22 8.40 0.60
N ALA A 282 -15.34 7.34 1.41
CA ALA A 282 -16.42 7.13 2.37
C ALA A 282 -17.83 7.22 1.73
N GLN A 283 -18.01 6.56 0.57
CA GLN A 283 -19.29 6.48 -0.15
C GLN A 283 -19.88 7.85 -0.52
N GLY A 284 -19.03 8.81 -0.89
CA GLY A 284 -19.50 10.12 -1.32
C GLY A 284 -19.86 11.10 -0.20
N MET A 285 -19.53 10.80 1.06
CA MET A 285 -19.81 11.70 2.19
C MET A 285 -19.24 13.11 1.93
N LYS A 286 -20.07 14.15 2.15
CA LYS A 286 -19.82 15.58 1.84
C LYS A 286 -19.69 15.92 0.35
N ASN A 287 -19.93 14.96 -0.54
CA ASN A 287 -19.94 15.14 -1.99
C ASN A 287 -21.27 14.68 -2.61
N GLU A 288 -22.34 14.62 -1.82
CA GLU A 288 -23.66 14.11 -2.24
C GLU A 288 -24.25 14.98 -3.37
N GLU A 289 -24.11 16.31 -3.28
CA GLU A 289 -24.56 17.24 -4.31
C GLU A 289 -23.80 17.02 -5.63
N LEU A 290 -22.48 16.82 -5.57
CA LEU A 290 -21.64 16.50 -6.72
C LEU A 290 -22.18 15.25 -7.42
N HIS A 291 -22.30 14.13 -6.70
CA HIS A 291 -22.72 12.85 -7.27
C HIS A 291 -24.17 12.90 -7.80
N ALA A 292 -25.07 13.60 -7.13
CA ALA A 292 -26.43 13.82 -7.61
C ALA A 292 -26.46 14.61 -8.92
N LYS A 293 -25.65 15.68 -9.02
CA LYS A 293 -25.54 16.50 -10.22
C LYS A 293 -24.97 15.72 -11.39
N MET A 294 -23.88 14.98 -11.17
CA MET A 294 -23.25 14.14 -12.19
C MET A 294 -24.23 13.09 -12.73
N ARG A 295 -25.02 12.49 -11.84
CA ARG A 295 -26.06 11.54 -12.26
C ARG A 295 -27.15 12.16 -13.12
N ILE A 296 -27.63 13.35 -12.76
CA ILE A 296 -28.63 14.07 -13.56
C ILE A 296 -28.05 14.45 -14.93
N ASP A 297 -26.78 14.87 -14.95
CA ASP A 297 -26.10 15.35 -16.15
C ASP A 297 -25.76 14.22 -17.13
N ALA A 298 -25.54 13.00 -16.65
CA ALA A 298 -25.13 11.85 -17.47
C ALA A 298 -26.28 10.93 -17.92
N LEU A 299 -27.35 10.77 -17.13
CA LEU A 299 -28.42 9.81 -17.45
C LEU A 299 -29.16 10.17 -18.73
N ASN A 300 -29.37 9.18 -19.61
CA ASN A 300 -30.00 9.31 -20.93
C ASN A 300 -29.24 10.18 -21.94
N GLU A 301 -28.02 10.62 -21.61
CA GLU A 301 -27.13 11.29 -22.56
C GLU A 301 -26.27 10.26 -23.30
N LYS A 302 -25.72 10.67 -24.44
CA LYS A 302 -24.73 9.87 -25.16
C LYS A 302 -23.35 10.07 -24.53
N LEU A 303 -22.63 8.98 -24.26
CA LEU A 303 -21.27 9.03 -23.75
C LEU A 303 -20.34 9.65 -24.81
N THR A 304 -20.03 10.91 -24.63
CA THR A 304 -19.17 11.71 -25.51
C THR A 304 -18.09 12.38 -24.69
N LEU A 305 -17.02 12.84 -25.36
CA LEU A 305 -15.97 13.59 -24.69
C LEU A 305 -16.54 14.87 -24.05
N ASP A 306 -17.52 15.53 -24.69
CA ASP A 306 -18.18 16.72 -24.14
C ASP A 306 -18.94 16.41 -22.84
N LEU A 307 -19.59 15.24 -22.75
CA LEU A 307 -20.21 14.79 -21.51
C LEU A 307 -19.13 14.61 -20.43
N LEU A 308 -18.02 13.94 -20.74
CA LEU A 308 -16.91 13.78 -19.79
C LEU A 308 -16.33 15.14 -19.36
N VAL A 309 -16.18 16.09 -20.28
CA VAL A 309 -15.72 17.45 -19.98
C VAL A 309 -16.65 18.14 -18.98
N LYS A 310 -17.97 18.00 -19.18
CA LYS A 310 -19.00 18.51 -18.26
C LYS A 310 -18.89 17.87 -16.87
N GLU A 311 -18.71 16.55 -16.80
CA GLU A 311 -18.54 15.85 -15.51
C GLU A 311 -17.27 16.26 -14.78
N VAL A 312 -16.14 16.39 -15.50
CA VAL A 312 -14.89 16.87 -14.92
C VAL A 312 -15.02 18.31 -14.42
N HIS A 313 -15.76 19.17 -15.13
CA HIS A 313 -16.06 20.52 -14.65
C HIS A 313 -16.91 20.50 -13.36
N ASN A 314 -17.88 19.60 -13.26
CA ASN A 314 -18.65 19.41 -12.02
C ASN A 314 -17.73 19.03 -10.85
N ILE A 315 -16.78 18.12 -11.07
CA ILE A 315 -15.77 17.72 -10.07
C ILE A 315 -14.89 18.93 -9.70
N ASP A 316 -14.38 19.68 -10.67
CA ASP A 316 -13.54 20.85 -10.38
C ASP A 316 -14.29 21.95 -9.60
N LYS A 317 -15.61 22.03 -9.75
CA LYS A 317 -16.41 23.03 -9.04
C LYS A 317 -16.87 22.57 -7.65
N HIS A 318 -17.32 21.32 -7.53
CA HIS A 318 -18.06 20.85 -6.36
C HIS A 318 -17.32 19.81 -5.50
N PHE A 319 -16.24 19.19 -6.00
CA PHE A 319 -15.51 18.20 -5.20
C PHE A 319 -14.77 18.84 -4.03
N GLU A 320 -15.02 18.28 -2.85
CA GLU A 320 -14.33 18.55 -1.60
C GLU A 320 -13.61 17.28 -1.10
N ARG A 321 -12.28 17.38 -0.93
CA ARG A 321 -11.49 16.25 -0.43
C ARG A 321 -11.81 15.99 1.04
N LEU A 322 -12.43 14.85 1.32
CA LEU A 322 -12.73 14.44 2.68
C LEU A 322 -11.45 14.03 3.43
N SER A 323 -11.31 14.52 4.65
CA SER A 323 -10.16 14.17 5.48
C SER A 323 -10.34 12.79 6.08
N ASN A 324 -9.42 11.88 5.77
CA ASN A 324 -9.39 10.54 6.37
C ASN A 324 -9.31 10.57 7.91
N LYS A 325 -8.78 11.64 8.51
CA LYS A 325 -8.74 11.81 9.98
C LYS A 325 -10.13 11.81 10.63
N GLU A 326 -11.18 12.21 9.90
CA GLU A 326 -12.55 12.19 10.41
C GLU A 326 -13.00 10.78 10.81
N PHE A 327 -12.38 9.75 10.24
CA PHE A 327 -12.68 8.34 10.51
C PHE A 327 -11.73 7.69 11.50
N GLU A 328 -10.81 8.44 12.12
CA GLU A 328 -9.84 7.90 13.09
C GLU A 328 -10.53 7.16 14.25
N TYR A 329 -11.75 7.54 14.62
CA TYR A 329 -12.56 6.86 15.64
C TYR A 329 -12.84 5.37 15.34
N LEU A 330 -12.84 4.97 14.06
CA LEU A 330 -13.01 3.57 13.65
C LEU A 330 -11.82 2.70 14.09
N SER A 331 -10.63 3.28 14.24
CA SER A 331 -9.44 2.55 14.71
C SER A 331 -9.61 1.93 16.10
N VAL A 332 -10.46 2.50 16.95
CA VAL A 332 -10.75 1.98 18.29
C VAL A 332 -11.54 0.67 18.22
N LYS A 333 -12.29 0.46 17.14
CA LYS A 333 -13.08 -0.75 16.91
C LYS A 333 -12.33 -1.84 16.15
N MET A 334 -11.04 -1.63 15.88
CA MET A 334 -10.23 -2.58 15.13
C MET A 334 -10.21 -3.94 15.83
N GLU A 335 -10.86 -4.93 15.19
CA GLU A 335 -10.85 -6.30 15.68
C GLU A 335 -9.59 -7.02 15.20
N PRO A 336 -8.80 -7.61 16.12
CA PRO A 336 -7.61 -8.35 15.71
C PRO A 336 -7.97 -9.61 14.92
N ARG A 337 -7.24 -9.87 13.83
CA ARG A 337 -7.46 -11.06 12.98
C ARG A 337 -7.34 -12.35 13.80
N LYS A 338 -8.41 -13.16 13.81
CA LYS A 338 -8.49 -14.41 14.60
C LYS A 338 -7.32 -15.35 14.34
N ASP A 339 -6.88 -15.50 13.09
CA ASP A 339 -5.76 -16.37 12.73
C ASP A 339 -4.43 -15.91 13.33
N VAL A 340 -4.21 -14.59 13.42
CA VAL A 340 -3.00 -14.03 14.06
C VAL A 340 -3.02 -14.34 15.55
N LEU A 341 -4.18 -14.23 16.19
CA LEU A 341 -4.33 -14.56 17.60
C LEU A 341 -4.17 -16.05 17.88
N ILE A 342 -4.68 -16.92 17.01
CA ILE A 342 -4.48 -18.37 17.11
C ILE A 342 -3.00 -18.71 16.93
N GLY A 343 -2.36 -18.19 15.88
CA GLY A 343 -0.93 -18.38 15.65
C GLY A 343 -0.06 -17.87 16.81
N ALA A 344 -0.39 -16.68 17.33
CA ALA A 344 0.20 -16.11 18.54
C ALA A 344 0.10 -17.07 19.74
N SER A 345 -1.08 -17.63 19.99
CA SER A 345 -1.32 -18.59 21.08
C SER A 345 -0.49 -19.87 20.92
N ILE A 346 -0.38 -20.39 19.68
CA ILE A 346 0.44 -21.57 19.37
C ILE A 346 1.92 -21.29 19.63
N VAL A 347 2.44 -20.13 19.18
CA VAL A 347 3.83 -19.75 19.41
C VAL A 347 4.13 -19.63 20.91
N LEU A 348 3.23 -19.03 21.68
CA LEU A 348 3.38 -18.92 23.14
C LEU A 348 3.37 -20.30 23.81
N LEU A 349 2.51 -21.21 23.36
CA LEU A 349 2.47 -22.58 23.87
C LEU A 349 3.78 -23.33 23.57
N ILE A 350 4.29 -23.24 22.34
CA ILE A 350 5.57 -23.84 21.97
C ILE A 350 6.71 -23.27 22.81
N LEU A 351 6.77 -21.95 22.95
CA LEU A 351 7.77 -21.27 23.78
C LEU A 351 7.73 -21.77 25.23
N SER A 352 6.53 -21.91 25.82
CA SER A 352 6.36 -22.42 27.18
C SER A 352 6.82 -23.88 27.33
N ILE A 353 6.55 -24.74 26.34
CA ILE A 353 7.06 -26.11 26.34
C ILE A 353 8.59 -26.12 26.28
N PHE A 354 9.20 -25.33 25.39
CA PHE A 354 10.65 -25.24 25.26
C PHE A 354 11.33 -24.74 26.54
N ILE A 355 10.79 -23.69 27.16
CA ILE A 355 11.31 -23.16 28.43
C ILE A 355 11.19 -24.22 29.54
N GLY A 356 10.04 -24.90 29.63
CA GLY A 356 9.83 -25.96 30.61
C GLY A 356 10.79 -27.15 30.43
N LEU A 357 11.06 -27.56 29.19
CA LEU A 357 12.05 -28.62 28.91
C LEU A 357 13.48 -28.16 29.20
N TYR A 358 13.81 -26.91 28.86
CA TYR A 358 15.13 -26.34 29.14
C TYR A 358 15.42 -26.27 30.65
N MET A 359 14.44 -25.86 31.46
CA MET A 359 14.53 -25.84 32.92
C MET A 359 14.57 -27.23 33.54
N ARG A 360 14.01 -28.25 32.89
CA ARG A 360 14.14 -29.64 33.34
C ARG A 360 15.57 -30.15 33.18
N ASP A 361 16.21 -29.79 32.07
CA ASP A 361 17.53 -30.31 31.70
C ASP A 361 18.69 -29.47 32.24
N ASN A 362 18.43 -28.22 32.66
CA ASN A 362 19.41 -27.30 33.25
C ASN A 362 18.83 -26.65 34.52
N ASP A 363 19.49 -26.84 35.66
CA ASP A 363 19.20 -26.08 36.88
C ASP A 363 19.58 -24.60 36.66
N LEU A 364 18.64 -23.69 36.91
CA LEU A 364 18.77 -22.24 36.65
C LEU A 364 18.97 -21.39 37.91
#